data_AF-A0A0D0AEN0-F1
#
_entry.id   AF-A0A0D0AEN0-F1
#
_cell.length_a   1.000
_cell.length_b   1.000
_cell.length_c   1.000
_cell.angle_alpha   90.00
_cell.angle_beta   90.00
_cell.angle_gamma   90.00
#
_symmetry.space_group_name_H-M   'P 1'
#
loop_
_entity.id
_entity.type
_entity.pdbx_description
1 polymer ?
#
loop_
_entity_poly.entity_id
_entity_poly.type
_entity_poly.pdbx_seq_one_letter_code
_entity_poly.pdbx_strand_id
1 'polypeptide(L)'
;MSLSASSIVAFDQLSPTSLTDSHALSDAPEEAARSIALRMITNACTVEGVRIGIHFSTKDDGDLVRLVASHLSTCLPLSRYLFVIATAGAPPTNTGSDTCVSGALVICGSDEDDMQRAVLLASSKFAGRVDAVNNTGTLIAQAASIRVGSSSYHEATLWDVLFNSGRVHNPRSPPSESRSIDQVLSDARTKFERMTPQQAYDALHDPTYPVPVFLVDIRTAAQRDNGGEIHGSLVVERTVLEWRFDPRCEARLPIADRYDSKIIIICREGYSSSLAAASLHELGLLNATDVVGGHDAWIAAGLPCQKGC
;
A
#
# COMPACT_ATOMS: atom_id res chain seq x y z
N MET A 1 -32.81 62.35 -66.13
CA MET A 1 -31.45 62.73 -65.70
C MET A 1 -30.69 61.43 -65.52
N SER A 2 -29.58 61.10 -66.16
CA SER A 2 -28.75 61.67 -67.21
C SER A 2 -27.68 60.60 -67.44
N LEU A 3 -27.57 60.05 -68.67
CA LEU A 3 -26.36 59.47 -69.29
C LEU A 3 -25.69 58.25 -68.60
N SER A 4 -24.92 57.37 -69.22
CA SER A 4 -24.71 56.85 -70.58
C SER A 4 -23.42 56.02 -70.52
N ALA A 5 -23.43 54.84 -71.14
CA ALA A 5 -22.33 54.16 -71.85
C ALA A 5 -21.04 53.70 -71.10
N SER A 6 -20.75 52.40 -71.29
CA SER A 6 -19.50 51.81 -71.83
C SER A 6 -18.17 52.06 -71.10
N SER A 7 -17.12 51.24 -71.10
CA SER A 7 -16.73 49.88 -71.51
C SER A 7 -15.18 49.88 -71.39
N ILE A 8 -14.55 48.71 -71.14
CA ILE A 8 -13.27 48.25 -71.76
C ILE A 8 -11.87 48.60 -71.10
N VAL A 9 -11.18 47.49 -70.73
CA VAL A 9 -9.74 47.13 -70.49
C VAL A 9 -8.82 47.87 -69.49
N ALA A 10 -8.12 47.11 -68.63
CA ALA A 10 -6.73 46.65 -68.82
C ALA A 10 -6.14 45.91 -67.59
N PHE A 11 -5.24 44.97 -67.85
CA PHE A 11 -4.46 44.12 -66.95
C PHE A 11 -3.26 44.89 -66.34
N ASP A 12 -2.92 44.65 -65.06
CA ASP A 12 -1.56 44.80 -64.50
C ASP A 12 -1.46 44.00 -63.16
N GLN A 13 -0.79 42.85 -63.12
CA GLN A 13 0.56 42.62 -62.54
C GLN A 13 0.70 42.91 -61.03
N LEU A 14 0.79 41.84 -60.21
CA LEU A 14 1.93 41.51 -59.30
C LEU A 14 1.53 40.62 -58.09
N SER A 15 2.12 39.42 -58.10
CA SER A 15 2.73 38.67 -56.99
C SER A 15 1.89 37.94 -55.92
N PRO A 16 2.27 36.69 -55.57
CA PRO A 16 1.60 35.83 -54.61
C PRO A 16 2.17 36.00 -53.20
N THR A 17 1.32 36.03 -52.17
CA THR A 17 1.74 35.81 -50.78
C THR A 17 1.36 34.42 -50.32
N SER A 18 2.44 33.70 -50.01
CA SER A 18 2.58 32.39 -49.41
C SER A 18 1.85 32.21 -48.07
N LEU A 19 1.31 31.00 -47.90
CA LEU A 19 1.46 30.08 -46.76
C LEU A 19 1.46 30.67 -45.34
N THR A 20 0.65 30.07 -44.46
CA THR A 20 1.23 29.29 -43.35
C THR A 20 0.20 28.38 -42.71
N ASP A 21 0.54 27.09 -42.70
CA ASP A 21 -0.09 26.00 -41.97
C ASP A 21 -0.24 26.30 -40.49
N SER A 22 -1.46 26.15 -39.96
CA SER A 22 -1.77 26.34 -38.54
C SER A 22 -2.03 25.04 -37.78
N HIS A 23 -1.47 23.90 -38.22
CA HIS A 23 -1.67 22.58 -37.58
C HIS A 23 -0.39 21.93 -36.99
N ALA A 24 0.77 22.59 -37.01
CA ALA A 24 2.06 21.95 -36.68
C ALA A 24 2.66 22.30 -35.29
N LEU A 25 1.85 22.74 -34.31
CA LEU A 25 2.34 23.12 -32.98
C LEU A 25 1.55 22.37 -31.88
N SER A 26 1.99 21.14 -31.55
CA SER A 26 2.03 20.51 -30.20
C SER A 26 2.00 18.95 -30.20
N ASP A 27 2.20 18.25 -31.31
CA ASP A 27 2.24 16.77 -31.31
C ASP A 27 3.59 16.16 -30.84
N ALA A 28 4.61 17.01 -30.61
CA ALA A 28 5.97 16.52 -30.32
C ALA A 28 6.10 15.68 -29.02
N PRO A 29 5.45 16.03 -27.89
CA PRO A 29 5.46 15.21 -26.67
C PRO A 29 4.73 13.87 -26.87
N GLU A 30 3.61 13.90 -27.59
CA GLU A 30 2.79 12.71 -27.89
C GLU A 30 3.58 11.72 -28.77
N GLU A 31 4.20 12.21 -29.85
CA GLU A 31 4.98 11.36 -30.75
C GLU A 31 6.23 10.81 -30.05
N ALA A 32 6.86 11.59 -29.17
CA ALA A 32 7.96 11.11 -28.33
C ALA A 32 7.50 10.00 -27.37
N ALA A 33 6.36 10.18 -26.69
CA ALA A 33 5.78 9.19 -25.79
C ALA A 33 5.44 7.89 -26.52
N ARG A 34 4.78 8.00 -27.68
CA ARG A 34 4.45 6.87 -28.55
C ARG A 34 5.69 6.10 -28.98
N SER A 35 6.73 6.82 -29.41
CA SER A 35 8.01 6.22 -29.82
C SER A 35 8.71 5.48 -28.68
N ILE A 36 8.66 6.03 -27.45
CA ILE A 36 9.20 5.37 -26.25
C ILE A 36 8.41 4.10 -25.94
N ALA A 37 7.07 4.18 -25.91
CA ALA A 37 6.21 3.03 -25.65
C ALA A 37 6.45 1.89 -26.65
N LEU A 38 6.51 2.19 -27.95
CA LEU A 38 6.80 1.18 -28.98
C LEU A 38 8.18 0.53 -28.81
N ARG A 39 9.21 1.31 -28.43
CA ARG A 39 10.55 0.77 -28.13
C ARG A 39 10.52 -0.16 -26.91
N MET A 40 9.84 0.25 -25.84
CA MET A 40 9.65 -0.59 -24.65
C MET A 40 8.95 -1.90 -25.00
N ILE A 41 7.90 -1.86 -25.81
CA ILE A 41 7.16 -3.05 -26.26
C ILE A 41 8.05 -3.96 -27.09
N THR A 42 8.83 -3.39 -28.01
CA THR A 42 9.72 -4.13 -28.92
C THR A 42 10.85 -4.83 -28.17
N ASN A 43 11.40 -4.16 -27.16
CA ASN A 43 12.49 -4.70 -26.33
C ASN A 43 12.01 -5.49 -25.11
N ALA A 44 10.69 -5.60 -24.92
CA ALA A 44 10.12 -6.33 -23.79
C ALA A 44 10.46 -7.82 -23.88
N CYS A 45 10.84 -8.41 -22.75
CA CYS A 45 10.89 -9.87 -22.63
C CYS A 45 9.56 -10.37 -22.05
N THR A 46 9.27 -11.67 -22.22
CA THR A 46 8.07 -12.29 -21.67
C THR A 46 8.46 -13.28 -20.58
N VAL A 47 7.82 -13.18 -19.42
CA VAL A 47 8.05 -14.04 -18.25
C VAL A 47 6.71 -14.60 -17.82
N GLU A 48 6.55 -15.92 -17.97
CA GLU A 48 5.32 -16.63 -17.56
C GLU A 48 4.02 -15.97 -18.08
N GLY A 49 4.06 -15.44 -19.31
CA GLY A 49 2.93 -14.78 -19.98
C GLY A 49 2.79 -13.28 -19.70
N VAL A 50 3.65 -12.69 -18.86
CA VAL A 50 3.70 -11.23 -18.60
C VAL A 50 4.80 -10.59 -19.44
N ARG A 51 4.46 -9.59 -20.26
CA ARG A 51 5.44 -8.76 -20.97
C ARG A 51 6.05 -7.75 -20.00
N ILE A 52 7.36 -7.78 -19.83
CA ILE A 52 8.06 -6.89 -18.91
C ILE A 52 9.16 -6.09 -19.59
N GLY A 53 9.41 -4.88 -19.09
CA GLY A 53 10.49 -4.04 -19.60
C GLY A 53 10.76 -2.80 -18.77
N ILE A 54 11.94 -2.23 -18.97
CA ILE A 54 12.41 -1.04 -18.26
C ILE A 54 12.78 0.03 -19.28
N HIS A 55 12.47 1.28 -18.94
CA HIS A 55 12.97 2.44 -19.65
C HIS A 55 13.62 3.41 -18.67
N PHE A 56 14.81 3.91 -19.01
CA PHE A 56 15.47 5.00 -18.29
C PHE A 56 15.27 6.30 -19.07
N SER A 57 14.51 7.23 -18.50
CA SER A 57 14.37 8.59 -19.01
C SER A 57 15.45 9.48 -18.40
N THR A 58 16.16 10.21 -19.25
CA THR A 58 17.12 11.25 -18.84
C THR A 58 16.44 12.56 -18.44
N LYS A 59 15.14 12.70 -18.71
CA LYS A 59 14.32 13.85 -18.34
C LYS A 59 13.36 13.47 -17.23
N ASP A 60 13.28 14.32 -16.21
CA ASP A 60 12.23 14.26 -15.21
C ASP A 60 10.98 14.98 -15.72
N ASP A 61 10.22 14.29 -16.57
CA ASP A 61 9.01 14.80 -17.19
C ASP A 61 7.83 13.89 -16.83
N GLY A 62 7.13 14.24 -15.75
CA GLY A 62 6.00 13.46 -15.26
C GLY A 62 4.83 13.37 -16.24
N ASP A 63 4.67 14.35 -17.14
CA ASP A 63 3.64 14.32 -18.18
C ASP A 63 4.00 13.34 -19.29
N LEU A 64 5.25 13.37 -19.75
CA LEU A 64 5.76 12.39 -20.73
C LEU A 64 5.61 10.96 -20.23
N VAL A 65 5.94 10.69 -18.97
CA VAL A 65 5.83 9.34 -18.39
C VAL A 65 4.37 8.86 -18.34
N ARG A 66 3.42 9.74 -18.01
CA ARG A 66 1.98 9.43 -18.06
C ARG A 66 1.52 9.12 -19.49
N LEU A 67 1.98 9.87 -20.48
CA LEU A 67 1.67 9.61 -21.89
C LEU A 67 2.23 8.26 -22.36
N VAL A 68 3.46 7.92 -21.97
CA VAL A 68 4.05 6.60 -22.28
C VAL A 68 3.20 5.47 -21.68
N ALA A 69 2.77 5.61 -20.42
CA ALA A 69 1.91 4.63 -19.77
C ALA A 69 0.57 4.45 -20.51
N SER A 70 -0.04 5.55 -20.97
CA SER A 70 -1.27 5.55 -21.77
C SER A 70 -1.10 4.81 -23.11
N HIS A 71 0.02 5.05 -23.81
CA HIS A 71 0.32 4.34 -25.06
C HIS A 71 0.63 2.86 -24.84
N LEU A 72 1.31 2.48 -23.75
CA LEU A 72 1.53 1.07 -23.42
C LEU A 72 0.20 0.33 -23.25
N SER A 73 -0.75 0.91 -22.52
CA SER A 73 -2.12 0.39 -22.34
C SER A 73 -2.85 0.25 -23.68
N THR A 74 -2.80 1.29 -24.51
CA THR A 74 -3.48 1.31 -25.82
C THR A 74 -2.89 0.29 -26.80
N CYS A 75 -1.58 0.07 -26.78
CA CYS A 75 -0.89 -0.84 -27.68
C CYS A 75 -0.95 -2.31 -27.23
N LEU A 76 -1.27 -2.60 -25.97
CA LEU A 76 -1.29 -3.94 -25.38
C LEU A 76 -2.65 -4.31 -24.74
N PRO A 77 -3.80 -4.09 -25.40
CA PRO A 77 -5.12 -4.21 -24.76
C PRO A 77 -5.49 -5.64 -24.32
N LEU A 78 -4.85 -6.64 -24.91
CA LEU A 78 -5.11 -8.07 -24.64
C LEU A 78 -3.89 -8.79 -24.04
N SER A 79 -2.81 -8.08 -23.78
CA SER A 79 -1.59 -8.66 -23.22
C SER A 79 -1.48 -8.34 -21.74
N ARG A 80 -1.08 -9.32 -20.92
CA ARG A 80 -0.65 -9.06 -19.56
C ARG A 80 0.74 -8.43 -19.60
N TYR A 81 0.93 -7.26 -18.99
CA TYR A 81 2.21 -6.56 -19.00
C TYR A 81 2.52 -5.84 -17.68
N LEU A 82 3.79 -5.59 -17.45
CA LEU A 82 4.31 -4.81 -16.33
C LEU A 82 5.62 -4.11 -16.73
N PHE A 83 5.59 -2.79 -16.81
CA PHE A 83 6.72 -1.95 -17.22
C PHE A 83 7.14 -1.00 -16.12
N VAL A 84 8.42 -0.62 -16.16
CA VAL A 84 9.01 0.38 -15.27
C VAL A 84 9.62 1.50 -16.11
N ILE A 85 9.33 2.74 -15.74
CA ILE A 85 9.96 3.94 -16.31
C ILE A 85 10.66 4.67 -15.16
N ALA A 86 11.99 4.68 -15.18
CA ALA A 86 12.81 5.38 -14.20
C ALA A 86 13.27 6.73 -14.76
N THR A 87 12.96 7.84 -14.08
CA THR A 87 13.42 9.18 -14.44
C THR A 87 14.64 9.57 -13.61
N ALA A 88 15.68 10.10 -14.25
CA ALA A 88 16.76 10.75 -13.51
C ALA A 88 16.26 12.07 -12.93
N GLY A 89 16.51 12.34 -11.64
CA GLY A 89 16.19 13.64 -11.06
C GLY A 89 17.04 14.77 -11.69
N ALA A 90 16.49 15.98 -11.77
CA ALA A 90 17.17 17.14 -12.36
C ALA A 90 18.46 17.51 -11.60
N PRO A 91 19.58 17.87 -12.26
CA PRO A 91 20.82 18.22 -11.56
C PRO A 91 20.58 19.35 -10.56
N PRO A 92 21.27 19.36 -9.40
CA PRO A 92 21.06 20.40 -8.40
C PRO A 92 21.46 21.74 -8.99
N THR A 93 20.51 22.67 -9.08
CA THR A 93 20.82 24.06 -9.38
C THR A 93 21.54 24.64 -8.16
N ASN A 94 22.75 25.19 -8.37
CA ASN A 94 23.61 25.78 -7.35
C ASN A 94 22.93 26.97 -6.63
N THR A 95 22.02 26.69 -5.70
CA THR A 95 21.42 27.68 -4.80
C THR A 95 21.18 27.03 -3.44
N GLY A 96 22.21 26.97 -2.61
CA GLY A 96 22.17 27.11 -1.13
C GLY A 96 21.23 26.25 -0.26
N SER A 97 20.41 25.35 -0.80
CA SER A 97 19.57 24.42 -0.05
C SER A 97 19.92 22.99 -0.42
N ASP A 98 20.07 22.11 0.58
CA ASP A 98 20.21 20.65 0.48
C ASP A 98 18.95 20.00 -0.14
N THR A 99 18.58 20.41 -1.35
CA THR A 99 17.45 19.84 -2.08
C THR A 99 17.91 18.55 -2.73
N CYS A 100 17.63 17.43 -2.07
CA CYS A 100 17.95 16.10 -2.57
C CYS A 100 17.24 15.88 -3.92
N VAL A 101 18.03 15.81 -4.98
CA VAL A 101 17.56 15.53 -6.34
C VAL A 101 16.94 14.14 -6.35
N SER A 102 15.63 14.08 -6.58
CA SER A 102 14.89 12.84 -6.48
C SER A 102 14.37 12.45 -7.86
N GLY A 103 14.69 11.24 -8.31
CA GLY A 103 14.10 10.70 -9.53
C GLY A 103 12.81 9.92 -9.23
N ALA A 104 11.98 9.68 -10.24
CA ALA A 104 10.73 8.94 -10.09
C ALA A 104 10.80 7.58 -10.78
N LEU A 105 10.33 6.54 -10.09
CA LEU A 105 10.06 5.24 -10.67
C LEU A 105 8.56 5.13 -10.93
N VAL A 106 8.16 5.03 -12.19
CA VAL A 106 6.77 4.82 -12.57
C VAL A 106 6.56 3.38 -13.01
N ILE A 107 5.77 2.65 -12.23
CA ILE A 107 5.39 1.26 -12.51
C ILE A 107 4.02 1.28 -13.20
N CYS A 108 3.92 0.67 -14.38
CA CYS A 108 2.69 0.57 -15.17
C CYS A 108 2.38 -0.89 -15.47
N GLY A 109 1.14 -1.35 -15.28
CA GLY A 109 0.76 -2.72 -15.56
C GLY A 109 -0.70 -2.87 -15.96
N SER A 110 -1.04 -4.05 -16.48
CA SER A 110 -2.40 -4.42 -16.88
C SER A 110 -3.18 -5.19 -15.80
N ASP A 111 -2.48 -5.73 -14.80
CA ASP A 111 -2.99 -6.57 -13.72
C ASP A 111 -2.69 -5.89 -12.38
N GLU A 112 -3.73 -5.58 -11.60
CA GLU A 112 -3.61 -4.80 -10.35
C GLU A 112 -2.73 -5.52 -9.31
N ASP A 113 -2.83 -6.84 -9.29
CA ASP A 113 -2.10 -7.75 -8.43
C ASP A 113 -0.58 -7.71 -8.68
N ASP A 114 -0.15 -7.80 -9.95
CA ASP A 114 1.25 -7.67 -10.33
C ASP A 114 1.81 -6.28 -10.04
N MET A 115 0.99 -5.26 -10.27
CA MET A 115 1.35 -3.88 -9.97
C MET A 115 1.56 -3.65 -8.48
N GLN A 116 0.64 -4.10 -7.64
CA GLN A 116 0.77 -3.96 -6.20
C GLN A 116 2.00 -4.72 -5.68
N ARG A 117 2.28 -5.93 -6.21
CA ARG A 117 3.51 -6.67 -5.92
C ARG A 117 4.75 -5.87 -6.31
N ALA A 118 4.76 -5.30 -7.51
CA ALA A 118 5.89 -4.53 -8.01
C ALA A 118 6.16 -3.27 -7.17
N VAL A 119 5.11 -2.55 -6.77
CA VAL A 119 5.23 -1.39 -5.89
C VAL A 119 5.81 -1.79 -4.54
N LEU A 120 5.23 -2.81 -3.89
CA LEU A 120 5.70 -3.27 -2.58
C LEU A 120 7.14 -3.78 -2.63
N LEU A 121 7.48 -4.55 -3.66
CA LEU A 121 8.82 -5.09 -3.85
C LEU A 121 9.83 -3.99 -4.17
N ALA A 122 9.49 -3.05 -5.03
CA ALA A 122 10.32 -1.88 -5.30
C ALA A 122 10.54 -1.06 -4.02
N SER A 123 9.48 -0.72 -3.28
CA SER A 123 9.59 0.02 -2.03
C SER A 123 10.51 -0.68 -1.02
N SER A 124 10.44 -2.01 -0.94
CA SER A 124 11.31 -2.82 -0.09
C SER A 124 12.78 -2.82 -0.55
N LYS A 125 13.02 -2.99 -1.86
CA LYS A 125 14.38 -3.01 -2.44
C LYS A 125 15.06 -1.63 -2.40
N PHE A 126 14.28 -0.57 -2.36
CA PHE A 126 14.74 0.82 -2.21
C PHE A 126 14.56 1.36 -0.78
N ALA A 127 14.49 0.49 0.24
CA ALA A 127 14.39 0.91 1.65
C ALA A 127 15.42 2.00 2.01
N GLY A 128 14.96 3.04 2.73
CA GLY A 128 15.77 4.22 3.07
C GLY A 128 15.97 5.22 1.93
N ARG A 129 15.43 4.96 0.73
CA ARG A 129 15.50 5.86 -0.44
C ARG A 129 14.13 6.24 -0.99
N VAL A 130 13.04 5.70 -0.46
CA VAL A 130 11.68 6.01 -0.90
C VAL A 130 11.16 7.23 -0.15
N ASP A 131 10.96 8.34 -0.85
CA ASP A 131 10.42 9.55 -0.22
C ASP A 131 8.89 9.55 -0.19
N ALA A 132 8.25 8.97 -1.21
CA ALA A 132 6.80 8.88 -1.34
C ALA A 132 6.40 7.76 -2.31
N VAL A 133 5.23 7.17 -2.05
CA VAL A 133 4.54 6.25 -2.96
C VAL A 133 3.16 6.85 -3.24
N ASN A 134 2.92 7.24 -4.49
CA ASN A 134 1.62 7.77 -4.90
C ASN A 134 0.98 6.83 -5.92
N ASN A 135 -0.21 6.33 -5.61
CA ASN A 135 -1.03 5.61 -6.56
C ASN A 135 -1.72 6.64 -7.47
N THR A 136 -1.17 6.81 -8.67
CA THR A 136 -1.68 7.73 -9.69
C THR A 136 -2.60 6.95 -10.64
N GLY A 137 -3.54 6.18 -10.08
CA GLY A 137 -4.46 5.39 -10.87
C GLY A 137 -5.44 6.29 -11.64
N THR A 138 -5.54 6.09 -12.95
CA THR A 138 -6.69 6.49 -13.77
C THR A 138 -7.30 5.26 -14.43
N LEU A 139 -8.52 5.38 -14.99
CA LEU A 139 -9.28 4.32 -15.69
C LEU A 139 -8.51 3.58 -16.80
N ILE A 140 -7.41 4.15 -17.31
CA ILE A 140 -6.68 3.66 -18.50
C ILE A 140 -5.22 3.29 -18.18
N ALA A 141 -4.65 3.84 -17.10
CA ALA A 141 -3.29 3.54 -16.66
C ALA A 141 -3.24 3.55 -15.12
N GLN A 142 -3.09 2.36 -14.54
CA GLN A 142 -2.63 2.24 -13.17
C GLN A 142 -1.12 2.55 -13.19
N ALA A 143 -0.72 3.65 -12.54
CA ALA A 143 0.68 4.06 -12.45
C ALA A 143 1.01 4.40 -10.99
N ALA A 144 2.06 3.80 -10.43
CA ALA A 144 2.55 4.16 -9.10
C ALA A 144 3.91 4.85 -9.24
N SER A 145 4.06 6.02 -8.61
CA SER A 145 5.34 6.74 -8.59
C SER A 145 6.06 6.50 -7.26
N ILE A 146 7.28 5.98 -7.32
CA ILE A 146 8.20 5.90 -6.17
C ILE A 146 9.27 6.95 -6.38
N ARG A 147 9.33 7.95 -5.50
CA ARG A 147 10.42 8.92 -5.52
C ARG A 147 11.65 8.29 -4.86
N VAL A 148 12.76 8.16 -5.59
CA VAL A 148 14.01 7.52 -5.16
C VAL A 148 15.14 8.55 -5.11
N GLY A 149 15.82 8.65 -3.95
CA GLY A 149 16.97 9.56 -3.76
C GLY A 149 18.19 9.26 -4.65
N SER A 150 19.18 10.15 -4.59
CA SER A 150 20.30 10.38 -5.53
C SER A 150 21.38 9.27 -5.70
N SER A 151 21.02 7.99 -5.70
CA SER A 151 21.91 6.93 -6.19
C SER A 151 21.39 6.27 -7.46
N SER A 152 22.29 6.04 -8.41
CA SER A 152 22.01 5.42 -9.72
C SER A 152 21.05 4.25 -9.58
N TYR A 153 19.96 4.25 -10.33
CA TYR A 153 19.08 3.09 -10.44
C TYR A 153 19.91 1.87 -10.83
N HIS A 154 19.98 0.88 -9.95
CA HIS A 154 20.60 -0.39 -10.31
C HIS A 154 19.59 -1.12 -11.20
N GLU A 155 19.85 -1.12 -12.52
CA GLU A 155 18.99 -1.78 -13.51
C GLU A 155 18.68 -3.24 -13.13
N ALA A 156 19.66 -3.96 -12.58
CA ALA A 156 19.48 -5.30 -12.05
C ALA A 156 18.39 -5.39 -10.95
N THR A 157 18.27 -4.37 -10.10
CA THR A 157 17.22 -4.31 -9.06
C THR A 157 15.84 -4.10 -9.68
N LEU A 158 15.73 -3.25 -10.70
CA LEU A 158 14.47 -3.01 -11.39
C LEU A 158 14.03 -4.25 -12.18
N TRP A 159 14.97 -4.96 -12.79
CA TRP A 159 14.68 -6.27 -13.40
C TRP A 159 14.24 -7.29 -12.36
N ASP A 160 14.92 -7.38 -11.21
CA ASP A 160 14.52 -8.26 -10.10
C ASP A 160 13.09 -7.96 -9.62
N VAL A 161 12.72 -6.67 -9.52
CA VAL A 161 11.33 -6.27 -9.20
C VAL A 161 10.36 -6.82 -10.24
N LEU A 162 10.60 -6.55 -11.53
CA LEU A 162 9.70 -6.97 -12.60
C LEU A 162 9.59 -8.50 -12.70
N PHE A 163 10.73 -9.20 -12.65
CA PHE A 163 10.77 -10.66 -12.72
C PHE A 163 9.99 -11.30 -11.57
N ASN A 164 10.18 -10.86 -10.33
CA ASN A 164 9.48 -11.47 -9.19
C ASN A 164 8.02 -11.03 -9.06
N SER A 165 7.65 -9.90 -9.67
CA SER A 165 6.26 -9.42 -9.66
C SER A 165 5.41 -10.07 -10.74
N GLY A 166 5.98 -10.26 -11.94
CA GLY A 166 5.31 -10.92 -13.07
C GLY A 166 5.40 -12.45 -13.05
N ARG A 167 6.27 -13.03 -12.21
CA ARG A 167 6.31 -14.48 -11.99
C ARG A 167 5.01 -14.93 -11.31
N VAL A 168 4.28 -15.76 -12.03
CA VAL A 168 3.17 -16.60 -11.55
C VAL A 168 3.70 -17.84 -10.83
N HIS A 169 5.04 -17.99 -10.69
CA HIS A 169 5.73 -19.12 -10.07
C HIS A 169 4.85 -19.75 -9.02
N ASN A 170 4.69 -21.06 -9.10
CA ASN A 170 3.70 -21.81 -8.34
C ASN A 170 4.23 -22.07 -6.91
N PRO A 171 4.17 -21.10 -5.98
CA PRO A 171 3.75 -21.40 -4.62
C PRO A 171 2.52 -20.56 -4.24
N ARG A 172 1.65 -20.25 -5.21
CA ARG A 172 0.28 -19.80 -4.89
C ARG A 172 -0.56 -20.94 -4.28
N SER A 173 -0.12 -22.19 -4.47
CA SER A 173 -0.62 -23.31 -3.69
C SER A 173 0.03 -23.24 -2.29
N PRO A 174 -0.76 -23.25 -1.21
CA PRO A 174 -0.22 -23.27 0.14
C PRO A 174 0.67 -24.51 0.33
N PRO A 175 1.80 -24.41 1.06
CA PRO A 175 2.56 -25.59 1.49
C PRO A 175 1.65 -26.63 2.12
N SER A 176 1.93 -27.93 1.93
CA SER A 176 1.03 -29.04 2.28
C SER A 176 0.58 -29.08 3.75
N GLU A 177 1.39 -28.53 4.66
CA GLU A 177 1.11 -28.49 6.11
C GLU A 177 0.78 -27.08 6.61
N SER A 178 0.70 -26.10 5.71
CA SER A 178 0.33 -24.73 6.11
C SER A 178 -1.16 -24.62 6.38
N ARG A 179 -1.51 -23.72 7.30
CA ARG A 179 -2.89 -23.39 7.66
C ARG A 179 -3.17 -21.94 7.26
N SER A 180 -4.39 -21.66 6.83
CA SER A 180 -4.84 -20.28 6.63
C SER A 180 -4.97 -19.57 7.99
N ILE A 181 -4.99 -18.23 7.98
CA ILE A 181 -5.24 -17.45 9.19
C ILE A 181 -6.61 -17.77 9.80
N ASP A 182 -7.61 -18.10 8.99
CA ASP A 182 -8.93 -18.51 9.46
C ASP A 182 -8.88 -19.84 10.21
N GLN A 183 -8.13 -20.82 9.70
CA GLN A 183 -7.90 -22.09 10.38
C GLN A 183 -7.13 -21.88 11.70
N VAL A 184 -6.02 -21.12 11.66
CA VAL A 184 -5.23 -20.80 12.86
C VAL A 184 -6.08 -20.10 13.92
N LEU A 185 -6.92 -19.14 13.53
CA LEU A 185 -7.81 -18.42 14.42
C LEU A 185 -8.93 -19.33 14.97
N SER A 186 -9.52 -20.18 14.13
CA SER A 186 -10.53 -21.14 14.56
C SER A 186 -9.95 -22.10 15.60
N ASP A 187 -8.79 -22.69 15.33
CA ASP A 187 -8.06 -23.59 16.25
C ASP A 187 -7.70 -22.90 17.56
N ALA A 188 -7.29 -21.62 17.51
CA ALA A 188 -7.02 -20.85 18.73
C ALA A 188 -8.26 -20.73 19.61
N ARG A 189 -9.43 -20.45 19.01
CA ARG A 189 -10.70 -20.27 19.72
C ARG A 189 -11.27 -21.56 20.31
N THR A 190 -10.80 -22.74 19.91
CA THR A 190 -11.21 -24.00 20.56
C THR A 190 -10.53 -24.24 21.90
N LYS A 191 -9.46 -23.49 22.23
CA LYS A 191 -8.67 -23.68 23.45
C LYS A 191 -9.32 -23.07 24.71
N PHE A 192 -10.26 -22.14 24.54
CA PHE A 192 -10.90 -21.42 25.66
C PHE A 192 -12.31 -20.97 25.28
N GLU A 193 -13.16 -20.77 26.29
CA GLU A 193 -14.47 -20.15 26.10
C GLU A 193 -14.33 -18.63 26.04
N ARG A 194 -14.75 -18.06 24.91
CA ARG A 194 -14.74 -16.62 24.65
C ARG A 194 -15.87 -15.94 25.40
N MET A 195 -15.66 -14.71 25.84
CA MET A 195 -16.65 -13.94 26.60
C MET A 195 -17.32 -12.89 25.70
N THR A 196 -18.63 -12.73 25.84
CA THR A 196 -19.30 -11.52 25.34
C THR A 196 -18.81 -10.28 26.11
N PRO A 197 -18.97 -9.06 25.57
CA PRO A 197 -18.61 -7.85 26.30
C PRO A 197 -19.29 -7.76 27.67
N GLN A 198 -20.58 -8.10 27.76
CA GLN A 198 -21.32 -8.07 29.03
C GLN A 198 -20.76 -9.08 30.03
N GLN A 199 -20.50 -10.33 29.62
CA GLN A 199 -19.90 -11.33 30.52
C GLN A 199 -18.52 -10.90 31.03
N ALA A 200 -17.70 -10.28 30.16
CA ALA A 200 -16.40 -9.75 30.57
C ALA A 200 -16.57 -8.61 31.59
N TYR A 201 -17.51 -7.69 31.36
CA TYR A 201 -17.85 -6.63 32.30
C TYR A 201 -18.33 -7.19 33.63
N ASP A 202 -19.24 -8.15 33.62
CA ASP A 202 -19.79 -8.76 34.83
C ASP A 202 -18.70 -9.47 35.64
N ALA A 203 -17.81 -10.22 34.98
CA ALA A 203 -16.70 -10.90 35.65
C ALA A 203 -15.69 -9.93 36.30
N LEU A 204 -15.50 -8.73 35.74
CA LEU A 204 -14.66 -7.69 36.35
C LEU A 204 -15.30 -7.07 37.60
N HIS A 205 -16.63 -7.11 37.71
CA HIS A 205 -17.39 -6.50 38.81
C HIS A 205 -17.86 -7.52 39.85
N ASP A 206 -17.69 -8.82 39.60
CA ASP A 206 -18.08 -9.88 40.52
C ASP A 206 -17.05 -10.03 41.65
N PRO A 207 -17.34 -9.61 42.89
CA PRO A 207 -16.42 -9.75 44.01
C PRO A 207 -16.26 -11.20 44.49
N THR A 208 -17.08 -12.12 43.97
CA THR A 208 -17.07 -13.54 44.31
C THR A 208 -16.29 -14.39 43.30
N TYR A 209 -15.76 -13.77 42.24
CA TYR A 209 -14.96 -14.48 41.25
C TYR A 209 -13.74 -15.13 41.93
N PRO A 210 -13.48 -16.44 41.71
CA PRO A 210 -12.56 -17.21 42.55
C PRO A 210 -11.08 -16.83 42.41
N VAL A 211 -10.74 -16.05 41.39
CA VAL A 211 -9.38 -15.64 41.05
C VAL A 211 -9.37 -14.17 40.63
N PRO A 212 -8.22 -13.47 40.71
CA PRO A 212 -8.11 -12.11 40.20
C PRO A 212 -8.47 -12.04 38.71
N VAL A 213 -9.29 -11.06 38.34
CA VAL A 213 -9.75 -10.83 36.97
C VAL A 213 -9.17 -9.52 36.46
N PHE A 214 -8.56 -9.54 35.28
CA PHE A 214 -7.98 -8.37 34.64
C PHE A 214 -8.46 -8.25 33.19
N LEU A 215 -8.84 -7.03 32.80
CA LEU A 215 -9.05 -6.68 31.40
C LEU A 215 -7.75 -6.11 30.83
N VAL A 216 -7.30 -6.66 29.70
CA VAL A 216 -6.04 -6.29 29.05
C VAL A 216 -6.31 -5.81 27.63
N ASP A 217 -6.04 -4.54 27.35
CA ASP A 217 -6.17 -3.95 26.03
C ASP A 217 -4.85 -4.06 25.26
N ILE A 218 -4.87 -4.82 24.16
CA ILE A 218 -3.70 -5.09 23.32
C ILE A 218 -3.66 -4.24 22.05
N ARG A 219 -4.58 -3.28 21.90
CA ARG A 219 -4.61 -2.32 20.78
C ARG A 219 -3.41 -1.39 20.82
N THR A 220 -3.03 -0.86 19.65
CA THR A 220 -1.99 0.18 19.57
C THR A 220 -2.49 1.50 20.16
N ALA A 221 -1.58 2.37 20.59
CA ALA A 221 -1.92 3.74 21.01
C ALA A 221 -2.83 4.47 19.98
N ALA A 222 -2.45 4.47 18.70
CA ALA A 222 -3.25 5.12 17.65
C ALA A 222 -4.67 4.54 17.50
N GLN A 223 -4.86 3.23 17.73
CA GLN A 223 -6.21 2.65 17.72
C GLN A 223 -7.05 3.12 18.90
N ARG A 224 -6.42 3.30 20.07
CA ARG A 224 -7.08 3.79 21.29
C ARG A 224 -7.40 5.27 21.20
N ASP A 225 -6.49 6.10 20.68
CA ASP A 225 -6.71 7.53 20.46
C ASP A 225 -7.93 7.77 19.55
N ASN A 226 -8.06 6.98 18.48
CA ASN A 226 -9.17 7.09 17.53
C ASN A 226 -10.47 6.44 18.02
N GLY A 227 -10.37 5.29 18.69
CA GLY A 227 -11.52 4.45 19.06
C GLY A 227 -12.06 4.69 20.47
N GLY A 228 -11.30 5.34 21.33
CA GLY A 228 -11.54 5.44 22.77
C GLY A 228 -10.87 4.33 23.57
N GLU A 229 -10.71 4.59 24.86
CA GLU A 229 -10.07 3.76 25.87
C GLU A 229 -11.08 3.25 26.93
N ILE A 230 -10.91 1.99 27.31
CA ILE A 230 -11.61 1.42 28.47
C ILE A 230 -10.77 1.72 29.70
N HIS A 231 -11.09 2.81 30.39
CA HIS A 231 -10.37 3.24 31.58
C HIS A 231 -10.39 2.13 32.66
N GLY A 232 -9.23 1.84 33.24
CA GLY A 232 -9.05 0.74 34.20
C GLY A 232 -8.61 -0.58 33.57
N SER A 233 -8.60 -0.70 32.24
CA SER A 233 -7.92 -1.81 31.56
C SER A 233 -6.40 -1.68 31.65
N LEU A 234 -5.69 -2.80 31.67
CA LEU A 234 -4.24 -2.85 31.55
C LEU A 234 -3.86 -2.72 30.08
N VAL A 235 -3.18 -1.63 29.73
CA VAL A 235 -2.67 -1.44 28.36
C VAL A 235 -1.36 -2.20 28.19
N VAL A 236 -1.40 -3.28 27.41
CA VAL A 236 -0.22 -4.08 27.06
C VAL A 236 -0.31 -4.43 25.59
N GLU A 237 0.39 -3.69 24.72
CA GLU A 237 0.31 -3.95 23.28
C GLU A 237 0.70 -5.40 22.92
N ARG A 238 0.07 -5.95 21.86
CA ARG A 238 0.22 -7.34 21.44
C ARG A 238 1.67 -7.82 21.35
N THR A 239 2.59 -6.92 20.97
CA THR A 239 4.00 -7.18 20.69
C THR A 239 4.81 -7.62 21.91
N VAL A 240 4.37 -7.30 23.13
CA VAL A 240 5.11 -7.59 24.37
C VAL A 240 4.32 -8.46 25.36
N LEU A 241 3.12 -8.89 24.99
CA LEU A 241 2.16 -9.52 25.90
C LEU A 241 2.74 -10.74 26.63
N GLU A 242 3.36 -11.66 25.91
CA GLU A 242 3.92 -12.90 26.44
C GLU A 242 4.96 -12.61 27.55
N TRP A 243 5.88 -11.68 27.30
CA TRP A 243 6.90 -11.27 28.27
C TRP A 243 6.30 -10.57 29.50
N ARG A 244 5.20 -9.84 29.32
CA ARG A 244 4.52 -9.15 30.42
C ARG A 244 3.70 -10.09 31.30
N PHE A 245 3.33 -11.27 30.81
CA PHE A 245 2.48 -12.21 31.54
C PHE A 245 3.13 -13.54 31.94
N ASP A 246 4.28 -13.95 31.38
CA ASP A 246 5.00 -15.14 31.88
C ASP A 246 5.50 -14.89 33.32
N PRO A 247 5.03 -15.65 34.33
CA PRO A 247 5.48 -15.48 35.72
C PRO A 247 6.97 -15.70 35.96
N ARG A 248 7.66 -16.32 35.00
CA ARG A 248 9.10 -16.57 35.03
C ARG A 248 9.91 -15.44 34.38
N CYS A 249 9.27 -14.53 33.64
CA CYS A 249 9.97 -13.47 32.93
C CYS A 249 10.31 -12.30 33.88
N GLU A 250 11.55 -11.79 33.82
CA GLU A 250 11.97 -10.63 34.61
C GLU A 250 11.17 -9.36 34.26
N ALA A 251 10.76 -9.22 33.00
CA ALA A 251 10.00 -8.07 32.52
C ALA A 251 8.48 -8.17 32.79
N ARG A 252 8.02 -9.20 33.51
CA ARG A 252 6.61 -9.41 33.79
C ARG A 252 5.98 -8.25 34.55
N LEU A 253 4.67 -8.10 34.41
CA LEU A 253 3.90 -7.23 35.29
C LEU A 253 3.91 -7.79 36.72
N PRO A 254 3.86 -6.93 37.76
CA PRO A 254 3.79 -7.39 39.15
C PRO A 254 2.63 -8.37 39.39
N ILE A 255 1.46 -8.10 38.78
CA ILE A 255 0.24 -8.93 38.86
C ILE A 255 0.35 -10.31 38.19
N ALA A 256 1.38 -10.52 37.36
CA ALA A 256 1.62 -11.75 36.62
C ALA A 256 2.60 -12.66 37.37
N ASP A 257 2.49 -12.76 38.69
CA ASP A 257 3.30 -13.65 39.54
C ASP A 257 2.68 -15.04 39.75
N ARG A 258 1.55 -15.31 39.10
CA ARG A 258 0.70 -16.50 39.27
C ARG A 258 0.08 -16.93 37.95
N TYR A 259 -0.30 -18.20 37.86
CA TYR A 259 -0.82 -18.81 36.62
C TYR A 259 -2.35 -18.88 36.54
N ASP A 260 -3.05 -18.68 37.66
CA ASP A 260 -4.50 -18.89 37.79
C ASP A 260 -5.33 -17.61 37.63
N SER A 261 -4.71 -16.45 37.40
CA SER A 261 -5.42 -15.20 37.11
C SER A 261 -6.28 -15.31 35.84
N LYS A 262 -7.49 -14.73 35.87
CA LYS A 262 -8.36 -14.60 34.70
C LYS A 262 -7.93 -13.38 33.89
N ILE A 263 -7.27 -13.63 32.75
CA ILE A 263 -6.79 -12.57 31.84
C ILE A 263 -7.77 -12.46 30.67
N ILE A 264 -8.57 -11.40 30.65
CA ILE A 264 -9.53 -11.12 29.58
C ILE A 264 -8.88 -10.16 28.60
N ILE A 265 -8.56 -10.63 27.39
CA ILE A 265 -7.84 -9.85 26.39
C ILE A 265 -8.82 -9.21 25.42
N ILE A 266 -8.64 -7.93 25.14
CA ILE A 266 -9.42 -7.18 24.16
C ILE A 266 -8.52 -6.55 23.11
N CYS A 267 -8.86 -6.75 21.83
CA CYS A 267 -8.31 -6.00 20.71
C CYS A 267 -9.45 -5.22 20.02
N ARG A 268 -9.23 -4.65 18.84
CA ARG A 268 -10.27 -3.87 18.14
C ARG A 268 -11.53 -4.70 17.83
N GLU A 269 -11.38 -5.82 17.12
CA GLU A 269 -12.51 -6.58 16.55
C GLU A 269 -12.61 -8.04 17.07
N GLY A 270 -11.73 -8.44 18.00
CA GLY A 270 -11.75 -9.79 18.57
C GLY A 270 -11.07 -10.88 17.72
N TYR A 271 -10.18 -10.50 16.80
CA TYR A 271 -9.34 -11.44 16.03
C TYR A 271 -8.00 -11.68 16.74
N SER A 272 -7.18 -10.63 16.85
CA SER A 272 -5.85 -10.70 17.46
C SER A 272 -5.88 -11.13 18.93
N SER A 273 -6.94 -10.77 19.67
CA SER A 273 -7.12 -11.15 21.07
C SER A 273 -7.28 -12.66 21.26
N SER A 274 -7.93 -13.37 20.33
CA SER A 274 -8.03 -14.84 20.39
C SER A 274 -6.65 -15.49 20.22
N LEU A 275 -5.84 -14.99 19.28
CA LEU A 275 -4.47 -15.48 19.07
C LEU A 275 -3.56 -15.18 20.27
N ALA A 276 -3.78 -14.03 20.90
CA ALA A 276 -3.07 -13.63 22.12
C ALA A 276 -3.44 -14.51 23.33
N ALA A 277 -4.73 -14.82 23.53
CA ALA A 277 -5.13 -15.73 24.60
C ALA A 277 -4.53 -17.13 24.38
N ALA A 278 -4.54 -17.62 23.14
CA ALA A 278 -3.93 -18.90 22.80
C ALA A 278 -2.41 -18.94 23.05
N SER A 279 -1.67 -17.84 22.86
CA SER A 279 -0.23 -17.80 23.19
C SER A 279 0.02 -17.73 24.70
N LEU A 280 -0.85 -17.06 25.47
CA LEU A 280 -0.78 -17.11 26.94
C LEU A 280 -1.04 -18.52 27.48
N HIS A 281 -1.90 -19.31 26.83
CA HIS A 281 -2.10 -20.73 27.17
C HIS A 281 -0.82 -21.55 26.99
N GLU A 282 0.00 -21.25 25.97
CA GLU A 282 1.30 -21.92 25.77
C GLU A 282 2.30 -21.63 26.90
N LEU A 283 2.10 -20.53 27.64
CA LEU A 283 2.86 -20.19 28.84
C LEU A 283 2.26 -20.80 30.13
N GLY A 284 1.13 -21.50 30.04
CA GLY A 284 0.44 -22.10 31.17
C GLY A 284 -0.64 -21.22 31.83
N LEU A 285 -0.94 -20.04 31.28
CA LEU A 285 -2.02 -19.16 31.75
C LEU A 285 -3.37 -19.62 31.19
N LEU A 286 -3.82 -20.80 31.62
CA LEU A 286 -4.98 -21.50 31.05
C LEU A 286 -6.31 -20.76 31.25
N ASN A 287 -6.37 -19.79 32.16
CA ASN A 287 -7.55 -18.97 32.38
C ASN A 287 -7.64 -17.77 31.42
N ALA A 288 -6.63 -17.52 30.58
CA ALA A 288 -6.69 -16.45 29.59
C ALA A 288 -7.82 -16.69 28.58
N THR A 289 -8.54 -15.63 28.22
CA THR A 289 -9.63 -15.64 27.24
C THR A 289 -9.68 -14.29 26.52
N ASP A 290 -10.63 -14.12 25.61
CA ASP A 290 -10.85 -12.88 24.89
C ASP A 290 -12.32 -12.44 24.83
N VAL A 291 -12.51 -11.19 24.39
CA VAL A 291 -13.84 -10.60 24.17
C VAL A 291 -14.29 -10.80 22.72
N VAL A 292 -15.46 -11.41 22.53
CA VAL A 292 -16.11 -11.56 21.22
C VAL A 292 -16.38 -10.19 20.62
N GLY A 293 -15.89 -9.97 19.39
CA GLY A 293 -16.04 -8.71 18.67
C GLY A 293 -15.16 -7.57 19.19
N GLY A 294 -14.33 -7.82 20.21
CA GLY A 294 -13.36 -6.86 20.73
C GLY A 294 -13.98 -5.58 21.28
N HIS A 295 -13.19 -4.51 21.22
CA HIS A 295 -13.58 -3.17 21.63
C HIS A 295 -14.79 -2.65 20.86
N ASP A 296 -14.91 -2.92 19.56
CA ASP A 296 -16.03 -2.41 18.76
C ASP A 296 -17.37 -3.01 19.27
N ALA A 297 -17.39 -4.29 19.65
CA ALA A 297 -18.55 -4.90 20.30
C ALA A 297 -18.77 -4.40 21.74
N TRP A 298 -17.71 -4.06 22.48
CA TRP A 298 -17.82 -3.43 23.80
C TRP A 298 -18.56 -2.09 23.74
N ILE A 299 -18.22 -1.25 22.76
CA ILE A 299 -18.93 0.01 22.51
C ILE A 299 -20.36 -0.23 22.05
N ALA A 300 -20.58 -1.18 21.13
CA ALA A 300 -21.91 -1.50 20.65
C ALA A 300 -22.84 -2.02 21.77
N ALA A 301 -22.28 -2.65 22.80
CA ALA A 301 -23.00 -3.08 24.00
C ALA A 301 -23.28 -1.93 24.99
N GLY A 302 -22.82 -0.70 24.73
CA GLY A 302 -23.03 0.46 25.59
C GLY A 302 -22.19 0.44 26.88
N LEU A 303 -21.12 -0.35 26.92
CA LEU A 303 -20.26 -0.48 28.10
C LEU A 303 -19.30 0.72 28.23
N PRO A 304 -18.78 0.99 29.44
CA PRO A 304 -17.94 2.16 29.69
C PRO A 304 -16.71 2.24 28.79
N CYS A 305 -16.56 3.35 28.08
CA CYS A 305 -15.39 3.75 27.30
C CYS A 305 -15.35 5.27 27.16
N GLN A 306 -14.16 5.86 27.23
CA GLN A 306 -13.96 7.31 27.08
C GLN A 306 -13.08 7.56 25.86
N LYS A 307 -13.35 8.61 25.09
CA LYS A 307 -12.41 9.03 24.04
C LYS A 307 -11.13 9.53 24.72
N GLY A 308 -9.98 9.04 24.26
CA GLY A 308 -8.68 9.53 24.72
C GLY A 308 -8.64 11.05 24.58
N CYS A 309 -8.18 11.74 25.62
CA CYS A 309 -8.07 13.19 25.67
C CYS A 309 -6.98 13.74 24.76
#